data_AF-A0AA41DMF7-F1
#
_entry.id   AF-A0AA41DMF7-F1
#
_cell.length_a   1.000
_cell.length_b   1.000
_cell.length_c   1.000
_cell.angle_alpha   90.00
_cell.angle_beta   90.00
_cell.angle_gamma   90.00
#
_symmetry.space_group_name_H-M   'P 1'
#
loop_
_entity.id
_entity.type
_entity.pdbx_description
1 polymer ?
#
loop_
_entity_poly.entity_id
_entity_poly.type
_entity_poly.pdbx_seq_one_letter_code
_entity_poly.pdbx_strand_id
1 'polypeptide(L)'
;MLVDNIEIEDINPIPPIEDKDQKEVFAFYGLASYTGQCLEKGMVNFAMAYRLLDESALTEQEWSDIYDHLNKQTFGRLLNQIKSKIEIPIKIEERLNLSLKKRNWLAHDFFYDYATHFYDPTSDGIVVMLKELQDMIYLFQVTDRLIDTIYLKVWEKFGVTEEWIQKEMEEQYQEYLSVKNA
;
A
#
# COMPACT_ATOMS: atom_id res chain seq x y z
N MET A 1 6.05 2.06 -15.28
CA MET A 1 7.39 2.68 -15.10
C MET A 1 8.48 1.68 -14.63
N LEU A 2 9.78 2.01 -14.75
CA LEU A 2 10.91 1.15 -14.30
C LEU A 2 11.43 1.58 -12.91
N VAL A 3 11.41 0.69 -11.92
CA VAL A 3 11.91 0.92 -10.55
C VAL A 3 12.73 -0.28 -10.09
N ASP A 4 13.95 -0.05 -9.62
CA ASP A 4 14.85 -1.10 -9.11
C ASP A 4 15.04 -2.28 -10.09
N ASN A 5 15.06 -1.98 -11.40
CA ASN A 5 15.13 -2.92 -12.53
C ASN A 5 13.88 -3.80 -12.73
N ILE A 6 12.75 -3.42 -12.15
CA ILE A 6 11.46 -4.08 -12.31
C ILE A 6 10.50 -3.09 -12.99
N GLU A 7 9.87 -3.55 -14.07
CA GLU A 7 8.76 -2.82 -14.67
C GLU A 7 7.53 -2.97 -13.79
N ILE A 8 7.02 -1.85 -13.30
CA ILE A 8 5.82 -1.75 -12.48
C ILE A 8 4.77 -0.95 -13.25
N GLU A 9 3.49 -1.13 -12.94
CA GLU A 9 2.43 -0.25 -13.45
C GLU A 9 2.67 1.22 -13.04
N ASP A 10 2.04 2.12 -13.77
CA ASP A 10 2.11 3.53 -13.44
C ASP A 10 1.35 3.83 -12.14
N ILE A 11 1.90 4.76 -11.36
CA ILE A 11 1.28 5.20 -10.12
C ILE A 11 0.12 6.16 -10.41
N ASN A 12 -0.79 6.30 -9.44
CA ASN A 12 -1.85 7.29 -9.54
C ASN A 12 -1.26 8.70 -9.48
N PRO A 13 -1.86 9.67 -10.20
CA PRO A 13 -1.37 11.04 -10.19
C PRO A 13 -1.42 11.61 -8.77
N ILE A 14 -0.32 12.23 -8.35
CA ILE A 14 -0.25 12.96 -7.09
C ILE A 14 -0.76 14.37 -7.36
N PRO A 15 -1.80 14.85 -6.65
CA PRO A 15 -2.32 16.20 -6.86
C PRO A 15 -1.23 17.26 -6.66
N PRO A 16 -1.25 18.36 -7.44
CA PRO A 16 -0.36 19.50 -7.18
C PRO A 16 -0.76 20.20 -5.89
N ILE A 17 0.17 20.97 -5.31
CA ILE A 17 -0.10 21.87 -4.19
C ILE A 17 -0.74 23.16 -4.72
N GLU A 18 -1.89 23.54 -4.15
CA GLU A 18 -2.73 24.65 -4.61
C GLU A 18 -2.84 25.75 -3.53
N ASP A 19 -3.55 25.47 -2.44
CA ASP A 19 -4.00 26.47 -1.46
C ASP A 19 -2.94 26.84 -0.42
N LYS A 20 -2.04 25.91 -0.09
CA LYS A 20 -0.99 26.04 0.92
C LYS A 20 -1.55 26.40 2.29
N ASP A 21 -2.68 25.80 2.64
CA ASP A 21 -3.35 25.99 3.92
C ASP A 21 -3.45 24.68 4.73
N GLN A 22 -3.98 24.79 5.95
CA GLN A 22 -4.13 23.65 6.85
C GLN A 22 -5.13 22.60 6.34
N LYS A 23 -6.13 22.99 5.55
CA LYS A 23 -7.12 22.04 4.99
C LYS A 23 -6.46 21.15 3.95
N GLU A 24 -5.61 21.74 3.11
CA GLU A 24 -4.84 21.01 2.14
C GLU A 24 -3.90 20.00 2.82
N VAL A 25 -3.28 20.36 3.95
CA VAL A 25 -2.50 19.39 4.76
C VAL A 25 -3.35 18.21 5.20
N PHE A 26 -4.56 18.45 5.70
CA PHE A 26 -5.46 17.34 6.07
C PHE A 26 -5.86 16.49 4.86
N ALA A 27 -6.08 17.08 3.69
CA ALA A 27 -6.39 16.35 2.47
C ALA A 27 -5.23 15.46 2.01
N PHE A 28 -4.01 16.00 1.94
CA PHE A 28 -2.82 15.23 1.58
C PHE A 28 -2.46 14.19 2.66
N TYR A 29 -2.70 14.48 3.93
CA TYR A 29 -2.53 13.49 5.01
C TYR A 29 -3.50 12.31 4.82
N GLY A 30 -4.76 12.60 4.48
CA GLY A 30 -5.74 11.57 4.15
C GLY A 30 -5.30 10.70 2.97
N LEU A 31 -4.77 11.32 1.90
CA LEU A 31 -4.26 10.60 0.73
C LEU A 31 -3.00 9.77 1.04
N ALA A 32 -2.07 10.31 1.83
CA ALA A 32 -0.89 9.57 2.29
C ALA A 32 -1.27 8.39 3.20
N SER A 33 -2.26 8.58 4.09
CA SER A 33 -2.76 7.51 4.96
C SER A 33 -3.48 6.42 4.15
N TYR A 34 -4.33 6.81 3.20
CA TYR A 34 -5.02 5.89 2.29
C TYR A 34 -4.01 5.06 1.49
N THR A 35 -3.03 5.70 0.85
CA THR A 35 -2.00 4.98 0.07
C THR A 35 -1.12 4.08 0.94
N GLY A 36 -0.81 4.50 2.17
CA GLY A 36 -0.15 3.64 3.16
C GLY A 36 -0.99 2.40 3.52
N GLN A 37 -2.31 2.54 3.64
CA GLN A 37 -3.21 1.42 3.90
C GLN A 37 -3.33 0.47 2.70
N CYS A 38 -3.35 0.98 1.46
CA CYS A 38 -3.27 0.16 0.25
C CYS A 38 -2.03 -0.73 0.30
N LEU A 39 -0.86 -0.13 0.55
CA LEU A 39 0.39 -0.86 0.69
C LEU A 39 0.35 -1.93 1.79
N GLU A 40 -0.31 -1.67 2.93
CA GLU A 40 -0.49 -2.70 3.96
C GLU A 40 -1.34 -3.88 3.47
N LYS A 41 -2.39 -3.63 2.69
CA LYS A 41 -3.19 -4.71 2.09
C LYS A 41 -2.42 -5.45 1.01
N GLY A 42 -1.63 -4.75 0.20
CA GLY A 42 -0.68 -5.36 -0.73
C GLY A 42 0.30 -6.29 -0.01
N MET A 43 0.78 -5.92 1.18
CA MET A 43 1.65 -6.80 1.99
C MET A 43 0.94 -8.04 2.53
N VAL A 44 -0.37 -7.98 2.81
CA VAL A 44 -1.18 -9.15 3.17
C VAL A 44 -1.27 -10.09 1.98
N ASN A 45 -1.59 -9.56 0.79
CA ASN A 45 -1.65 -10.32 -0.46
C ASN A 45 -0.29 -10.97 -0.77
N PHE A 46 0.79 -10.23 -0.56
CA PHE A 46 2.14 -10.73 -0.77
C PHE A 46 2.49 -11.89 0.16
N ALA A 47 2.16 -11.77 1.45
CA ALA A 47 2.35 -12.86 2.41
C ALA A 47 1.48 -14.08 2.08
N MET A 48 0.24 -13.85 1.61
CA MET A 48 -0.66 -14.92 1.18
C MET A 48 -0.10 -15.68 -0.02
N ALA A 49 0.39 -14.96 -1.03
CA ALA A 49 0.98 -15.55 -2.23
C ALA A 49 2.08 -16.57 -1.92
N TYR A 50 2.96 -16.25 -0.98
CA TYR A 50 4.03 -17.19 -0.61
C TYR A 50 3.57 -18.36 0.24
N ARG A 51 2.49 -18.24 1.01
CA ARG A 51 1.90 -19.41 1.68
C ARG A 51 1.38 -20.43 0.68
N LEU A 52 0.83 -19.97 -0.46
CA LEU A 52 0.37 -20.87 -1.51
C LEU A 52 1.49 -21.70 -2.14
N LEU A 53 2.74 -21.22 -2.14
CA LEU A 53 3.86 -22.04 -2.63
C LEU A 53 4.10 -23.29 -1.77
N ASP A 54 3.70 -23.27 -0.50
CA ASP A 54 3.85 -24.38 0.42
C ASP A 54 2.65 -25.36 0.37
N GLU A 55 1.53 -24.98 -0.25
CA GLU A 55 0.25 -25.70 -0.18
C GLU A 55 -0.39 -25.86 -1.58
N SER A 56 -0.63 -27.09 -2.03
CA SER A 56 -1.06 -27.35 -3.41
C SER A 56 -2.57 -27.13 -3.67
N ALA A 57 -3.40 -27.07 -2.63
CA ALA A 57 -4.82 -26.76 -2.73
C ALA A 57 -5.37 -26.38 -1.36
N LEU A 58 -5.95 -25.18 -1.26
CA LEU A 58 -6.67 -24.72 -0.07
C LEU A 58 -8.18 -24.83 -0.31
N THR A 59 -8.92 -25.23 0.71
CA THR A 59 -10.37 -25.00 0.76
C THR A 59 -10.66 -23.50 0.97
N GLU A 60 -11.88 -23.07 0.64
CA GLU A 60 -12.32 -21.69 0.88
C GLU A 60 -12.19 -21.28 2.36
N GLN A 61 -12.51 -22.18 3.28
CA GLN A 61 -12.40 -21.92 4.71
C GLN A 61 -10.93 -21.75 5.14
N GLU A 62 -10.03 -22.63 4.69
CA GLU A 62 -8.61 -22.53 5.02
C GLU A 62 -8.01 -21.24 4.43
N TRP A 63 -8.39 -20.89 3.20
CA TRP A 63 -8.01 -19.62 2.59
C TRP A 63 -8.44 -18.43 3.45
N SER A 64 -9.72 -18.39 3.83
CA SER A 64 -10.30 -17.32 4.64
C SER A 64 -9.60 -17.21 6.00
N ASP A 65 -9.37 -18.34 6.69
CA ASP A 65 -8.71 -18.38 7.99
C ASP A 65 -7.27 -17.85 7.92
N ILE A 66 -6.52 -18.22 6.88
CA ILE A 66 -5.16 -17.73 6.67
C ILE A 66 -5.18 -16.23 6.36
N TYR A 67 -6.05 -15.80 5.45
CA TYR A 67 -6.17 -14.39 5.06
C TYR A 67 -6.54 -13.51 6.27
N ASP A 68 -7.55 -13.90 7.05
CA ASP A 68 -7.98 -13.20 8.25
C ASP A 68 -6.89 -13.13 9.32
N HIS A 69 -6.09 -14.19 9.44
CA HIS A 69 -4.93 -14.19 10.33
C HIS A 69 -3.88 -13.17 9.87
N LEU A 70 -3.49 -13.18 8.60
CA LEU A 70 -2.50 -12.27 8.02
C LEU A 70 -2.98 -10.82 8.08
N ASN A 71 -4.26 -10.57 7.79
CA ASN A 71 -4.86 -9.24 7.75
C ASN A 71 -4.88 -8.52 9.10
N LYS A 72 -4.76 -9.26 10.21
CA LYS A 72 -4.63 -8.72 11.58
C LYS A 72 -3.18 -8.38 11.96
N GLN A 73 -2.21 -8.73 11.13
CA GLN A 73 -0.80 -8.50 11.42
C GLN A 73 -0.34 -7.13 10.93
N THR A 74 0.66 -6.58 11.62
CA THR A 74 1.28 -5.32 11.19
C THR A 74 2.17 -5.56 9.98
N PHE A 75 2.37 -4.53 9.16
CA PHE A 75 3.30 -4.55 8.02
C PHE A 75 4.65 -5.16 8.43
N GLY A 76 5.29 -4.68 9.50
CA GLY A 76 6.57 -5.23 9.95
C GLY A 76 6.54 -6.74 10.25
N ARG A 77 5.42 -7.27 10.79
CA ARG A 77 5.25 -8.71 11.01
C ARG A 77 5.07 -9.48 9.70
N LEU A 78 4.35 -8.93 8.73
CA LEU A 78 4.19 -9.52 7.40
C LEU A 78 5.53 -9.57 6.66
N LEU A 79 6.29 -8.48 6.68
CA LEU A 79 7.63 -8.40 6.07
C LEU A 79 8.58 -9.46 6.66
N ASN A 80 8.61 -9.59 7.99
CA ASN A 80 9.44 -10.60 8.64
C ASN A 80 9.03 -12.04 8.27
N GLN A 81 7.73 -12.30 8.08
CA GLN A 81 7.27 -13.60 7.64
C GLN A 81 7.72 -13.91 6.21
N ILE A 82 7.55 -12.96 5.28
CA ILE A 82 8.00 -13.11 3.89
C ILE A 82 9.50 -13.38 3.84
N LYS A 83 10.30 -12.59 4.58
CA LYS A 83 11.76 -12.76 4.66
C LYS A 83 12.22 -14.09 5.26
N SER A 84 11.37 -14.78 6.04
CA SER A 84 11.72 -16.11 6.56
C SER A 84 11.51 -17.22 5.53
N LYS A 85 10.82 -16.92 4.42
CA LYS A 85 10.48 -17.86 3.36
C LYS A 85 11.28 -17.63 2.09
N ILE A 86 11.61 -16.37 1.78
CA ILE A 86 12.31 -15.99 0.55
C ILE A 86 13.40 -14.96 0.79
N GLU A 87 14.39 -14.95 -0.10
CA GLU A 87 15.35 -13.87 -0.19
C GLU A 87 14.73 -12.69 -0.96
N ILE A 88 14.66 -11.53 -0.32
CA ILE A 88 14.22 -10.29 -0.95
C ILE A 88 15.47 -9.52 -1.40
N PRO A 89 15.57 -9.08 -2.67
CA PRO A 89 16.67 -8.24 -3.12
C PRO A 89 16.83 -7.01 -2.22
N ILE A 90 18.08 -6.68 -1.86
CA ILE A 90 18.39 -5.65 -0.84
C ILE A 90 17.69 -4.32 -1.09
N LYS A 91 17.62 -3.85 -2.34
CA LYS A 91 16.96 -2.59 -2.70
C LYS A 91 15.45 -2.60 -2.44
N ILE A 92 14.80 -3.73 -2.70
CA ILE A 92 13.37 -3.92 -2.45
C ILE A 92 13.13 -3.96 -0.95
N GLU A 93 13.99 -4.66 -0.20
CA GLU A 93 13.93 -4.69 1.25
C GLU A 93 14.13 -3.29 1.87
N GLU A 94 15.12 -2.52 1.41
CA GLU A 94 15.36 -1.15 1.86
C GLU A 94 14.15 -0.26 1.63
N ARG A 95 13.51 -0.38 0.47
CA ARG A 95 12.28 0.34 0.13
C ARG A 95 11.12 -0.06 1.04
N LEU A 96 10.90 -1.36 1.28
CA LEU A 96 9.86 -1.86 2.18
C LEU A 96 10.07 -1.36 3.62
N ASN A 97 11.30 -1.38 4.11
CA ASN A 97 11.65 -0.86 5.43
C ASN A 97 11.44 0.67 5.52
N LEU A 98 11.80 1.42 4.47
CA LEU A 98 11.55 2.85 4.41
C LEU A 98 10.05 3.16 4.44
N SER A 99 9.25 2.44 3.65
CA SER A 99 7.79 2.58 3.62
C SER A 99 7.17 2.24 4.97
N LEU A 100 7.60 1.15 5.62
CA LEU A 100 7.17 0.79 6.97
C LEU A 100 7.48 1.91 7.98
N LYS A 101 8.71 2.44 7.95
CA LYS A 101 9.12 3.53 8.84
C LYS A 101 8.28 4.78 8.62
N LYS A 102 8.10 5.19 7.35
CA LYS A 102 7.33 6.38 6.96
C LYS A 102 5.85 6.24 7.31
N ARG A 103 5.24 5.07 7.10
CA ARG A 103 3.85 4.80 7.50
C ARG A 103 3.67 4.91 9.01
N ASN A 104 4.57 4.33 9.80
CA ASN A 104 4.47 4.39 11.27
C ASN A 104 4.59 5.83 11.75
N TRP A 105 5.54 6.58 11.20
CA TRP A 105 5.72 7.98 11.50
C TRP A 105 4.50 8.82 11.09
N LEU A 106 3.91 8.56 9.92
CA LEU A 106 2.66 9.22 9.48
C LEU A 106 1.57 9.09 10.53
N ALA A 107 1.35 7.87 11.01
CA ALA A 107 0.24 7.52 11.88
C ALA A 107 0.40 8.01 13.32
N HIS A 108 1.63 8.20 13.78
CA HIS A 108 1.92 8.45 15.19
C HIS A 108 2.54 9.82 15.48
N ASP A 109 3.40 10.32 14.59
CA ASP A 109 4.33 11.41 14.92
C ASP A 109 4.22 12.61 13.98
N PHE A 110 3.66 12.46 12.77
CA PHE A 110 3.65 13.51 11.73
C PHE A 110 3.22 14.89 12.23
N PHE A 111 2.03 15.01 12.82
CA PHE A 111 1.52 16.31 13.30
C PHE A 111 2.26 16.81 14.55
N TYR A 112 2.82 15.91 15.36
CA TYR A 112 3.60 16.28 16.53
C TYR A 112 4.93 16.91 16.10
N ASP A 113 5.67 16.23 15.21
CA ASP A 113 6.96 16.69 14.70
C ASP A 113 6.83 17.97 13.86
N TYR A 114 5.71 18.14 13.15
CA TYR A 114 5.42 19.33 12.37
C TYR A 114 4.61 20.41 13.08
N ALA A 115 4.39 20.32 14.40
CA ALA A 115 3.56 21.29 15.11
C ALA A 115 3.97 22.75 14.84
N THR A 116 5.29 23.06 14.80
CA THR A 116 5.77 24.41 14.50
C THR A 116 5.53 24.83 13.05
N HIS A 117 5.65 23.89 12.11
CA HIS A 117 5.42 24.14 10.68
C HIS A 117 3.93 24.39 10.41
N PHE A 118 3.06 23.66 11.11
CA PHE A 118 1.61 23.76 10.94
C PHE A 118 1.02 25.10 11.39
N TYR A 119 1.70 25.79 12.31
CA TYR A 119 1.31 27.11 12.83
C TYR A 119 2.24 28.25 12.34
N ASP A 120 3.10 27.99 11.37
CA ASP A 120 3.96 29.01 10.76
C ASP A 120 3.10 30.11 10.10
N PRO A 121 3.28 31.40 10.48
CA PRO A 121 2.51 32.50 9.91
C PRO A 121 2.79 32.78 8.42
N THR A 122 3.85 32.19 7.84
CA THR A 122 4.31 32.49 6.47
C THR A 122 3.92 31.44 5.42
N SER A 123 3.12 30.44 5.79
CA SER A 123 2.73 29.25 5.00
C SER A 123 3.88 28.38 4.45
N ASP A 124 5.14 28.80 4.59
CA ASP A 124 6.32 28.01 4.23
C ASP A 124 6.35 26.68 5.00
N GLY A 125 6.02 26.69 6.29
CA GLY A 125 5.85 25.47 7.08
C GLY A 125 4.81 24.50 6.51
N ILE A 126 3.66 25.01 6.04
CA ILE A 126 2.62 24.19 5.40
C ILE A 126 3.16 23.56 4.10
N VAL A 127 3.88 24.33 3.28
CA VAL A 127 4.47 23.80 2.03
C VAL A 127 5.47 22.68 2.31
N VAL A 128 6.26 22.76 3.38
CA VAL A 128 7.16 21.67 3.80
C VAL A 128 6.36 20.40 4.13
N MET A 129 5.29 20.53 4.91
CA MET A 129 4.43 19.39 5.27
C MET A 129 3.79 18.75 4.03
N LEU A 130 3.28 19.56 3.11
CA LEU A 130 2.63 19.08 1.88
C LEU A 130 3.61 18.32 0.97
N LYS A 131 4.85 18.80 0.82
CA LYS A 131 5.88 18.10 0.05
C LYS A 131 6.24 16.76 0.66
N GLU A 132 6.41 16.70 1.98
CA GLU A 132 6.66 15.45 2.68
C GLU A 132 5.53 14.44 2.45
N LEU A 133 4.27 14.90 2.50
CA LEU A 133 3.12 14.05 2.20
C LEU A 133 3.10 13.57 0.74
N GLN A 134 3.43 14.43 -0.23
CA GLN A 134 3.58 14.04 -1.63
C GLN A 134 4.67 12.96 -1.82
N ASP A 135 5.82 13.13 -1.17
CA ASP A 135 6.92 12.16 -1.22
C ASP A 135 6.51 10.81 -0.61
N MET A 136 5.73 10.84 0.48
CA MET A 136 5.20 9.63 1.10
C MET A 136 4.15 8.92 0.23
N ILE A 137 3.25 9.68 -0.39
CA ILE A 137 2.27 9.15 -1.36
C ILE A 137 3.00 8.44 -2.50
N TYR A 138 4.01 9.10 -3.08
CA TYR A 138 4.85 8.52 -4.12
C TYR A 138 5.52 7.23 -3.65
N LEU A 139 6.18 7.26 -2.49
CA LEU A 139 6.86 6.12 -1.91
C LEU A 139 5.91 4.94 -1.72
N PHE A 140 4.72 5.17 -1.14
CA PHE A 140 3.77 4.10 -0.87
C PHE A 140 3.23 3.51 -2.16
N GLN A 141 2.80 4.33 -3.14
CA GLN A 141 2.28 3.81 -4.40
C GLN A 141 3.33 3.05 -5.21
N VAL A 142 4.57 3.55 -5.28
CA VAL A 142 5.66 2.84 -5.97
C VAL A 142 5.98 1.52 -5.28
N THR A 143 6.00 1.49 -3.94
CA THR A 143 6.27 0.26 -3.19
C THR A 143 5.14 -0.76 -3.38
N ASP A 144 3.89 -0.30 -3.40
CA ASP A 144 2.69 -1.11 -3.63
C ASP A 144 2.75 -1.78 -5.01
N ARG A 145 2.95 -0.99 -6.07
CA ARG A 145 3.09 -1.53 -7.44
C ARG A 145 4.28 -2.47 -7.61
N LEU A 146 5.36 -2.22 -6.88
CA LEU A 146 6.52 -3.11 -6.88
C LEU A 146 6.19 -4.47 -6.28
N ILE A 147 5.48 -4.52 -5.13
CA ILE A 147 5.09 -5.79 -4.53
C ILE A 147 4.01 -6.51 -5.33
N ASP A 148 3.05 -5.78 -5.90
CA ASP A 148 2.00 -6.31 -6.80
C ASP A 148 2.64 -7.10 -7.94
N THR A 149 3.61 -6.49 -8.61
CA THR A 149 4.35 -7.10 -9.74
C THR A 149 5.04 -8.41 -9.34
N ILE A 150 5.45 -8.56 -8.09
CA ILE A 150 6.14 -9.75 -7.60
C ILE A 150 5.13 -10.84 -7.23
N TYR A 151 4.11 -10.51 -6.43
CA TYR A 151 3.18 -11.52 -5.93
C TYR A 151 2.16 -11.96 -6.98
N LEU A 152 1.78 -11.11 -7.93
CA LEU A 152 0.87 -11.47 -9.02
C LEU A 152 1.44 -12.61 -9.87
N LYS A 153 2.76 -12.64 -10.09
CA LYS A 153 3.45 -13.75 -10.77
C LYS A 153 3.36 -15.07 -10.01
N VAL A 154 3.20 -15.02 -8.69
CA VAL A 154 2.97 -16.21 -7.87
C VAL A 154 1.52 -16.65 -8.00
N TRP A 155 0.58 -15.72 -7.85
CA TRP A 155 -0.85 -15.95 -7.98
C TRP A 155 -1.29 -16.47 -9.35
N GLU A 156 -0.64 -16.03 -10.42
CA GLU A 156 -0.88 -16.52 -11.79
C GLU A 156 -0.66 -18.04 -11.89
N LYS A 157 0.32 -18.60 -11.17
CA LYS A 157 0.57 -20.05 -11.13
C LYS A 157 -0.57 -20.84 -10.48
N PHE A 158 -1.41 -20.17 -9.69
CA PHE A 158 -2.59 -20.73 -9.04
C PHE A 158 -3.89 -20.35 -9.76
N GLY A 159 -3.80 -19.77 -10.96
CA GLY A 159 -4.95 -19.44 -11.81
C GLY A 159 -5.62 -18.09 -11.51
N VAL A 160 -5.04 -17.28 -10.62
CA VAL A 160 -5.50 -15.92 -10.36
C VAL A 160 -4.77 -14.97 -11.33
N THR A 161 -5.40 -14.72 -12.48
CA THR A 161 -4.88 -13.83 -13.54
C THR A 161 -5.42 -12.41 -13.39
N GLU A 162 -4.82 -11.46 -14.10
CA GLU A 162 -5.30 -10.08 -14.12
C GLU A 162 -6.74 -9.98 -14.66
N GLU A 163 -7.07 -10.73 -15.71
CA GLU A 163 -8.43 -10.75 -16.26
C GLU A 163 -9.44 -11.30 -15.26
N TRP A 164 -9.04 -12.30 -14.47
CA TRP A 164 -9.87 -12.85 -13.41
C TRP A 164 -10.12 -11.81 -12.31
N ILE A 165 -9.07 -11.11 -11.87
CA ILE A 165 -9.18 -10.03 -10.87
C ILE A 165 -10.10 -8.90 -11.38
N GLN A 166 -9.92 -8.45 -12.62
CA GLN A 166 -10.74 -7.39 -13.21
C GLN A 166 -12.21 -7.80 -13.30
N LYS A 167 -12.48 -9.05 -13.69
CA LYS A 167 -13.84 -9.59 -13.75
C LYS A 167 -14.49 -9.60 -12.35
N GLU A 168 -13.78 -10.10 -11.35
CA GLU A 168 -14.26 -10.16 -9.97
C GLU A 168 -14.56 -8.75 -9.42
N MET A 169 -13.68 -7.78 -9.68
CA MET A 169 -13.89 -6.38 -9.29
C MET A 169 -15.14 -5.76 -9.93
N GLU A 170 -15.39 -6.05 -11.21
CA GLU A 170 -16.60 -5.58 -11.91
C GLU A 170 -17.87 -6.23 -11.31
N GLU A 171 -17.84 -7.54 -11.04
CA GLU A 171 -18.97 -8.25 -10.42
C GLU A 171 -19.33 -7.66 -9.05
N GLN A 172 -18.33 -7.41 -8.19
CA GLN A 172 -18.53 -6.77 -6.88
C GLN A 172 -19.07 -5.33 -7.00
N TYR A 173 -18.61 -4.57 -8.00
CA TYR A 173 -19.12 -3.22 -8.25
C TYR A 173 -20.59 -3.24 -8.69
N GLN A 174 -20.96 -4.17 -9.57
CA GLN A 174 -22.35 -4.36 -9.99
C GLN A 174 -23.24 -4.78 -8.81
N GLU A 175 -22.76 -5.66 -7.93
CA GLU A 175 -23.48 -6.04 -6.71
C GLU A 175 -23.73 -4.81 -5.81
N TYR A 176 -22.70 -4.00 -5.55
CA TYR A 176 -22.85 -2.75 -4.81
C TYR A 176 -23.90 -1.82 -5.43
N LEU A 177 -23.91 -1.65 -6.75
CA LEU A 177 -24.90 -0.84 -7.45
C LEU A 177 -26.31 -1.41 -7.29
N SER A 178 -26.47 -2.72 -7.32
CA SER A 178 -27.77 -3.38 -7.15
C SER A 178 -28.36 -3.12 -5.76
N VAL A 179 -27.54 -3.18 -4.70
CA VAL A 179 -27.96 -2.93 -3.31
C VAL A 179 -28.24 -1.44 -3.08
N LYS A 180 -27.43 -0.54 -3.67
CA LYS A 180 -27.62 0.91 -3.56
C LYS A 180 -28.92 1.40 -4.21
N ASN A 181 -29.35 0.74 -5.29
CA ASN A 181 -30.52 1.11 -6.07
C ASN A 181 -31.81 0.39 -5.62
N ALA A 182 -31.74 -0.48 -4.62
CA ALA A 182 -32.87 -1.18 -4.01
C ALA A 182 -33.47 -0.37 -2.83
#